data_AF-A0A6V7JTX2-F1
#
_entry.id   AF-A0A6V7JTX2-F1
#
_cell.length_a   1.000
_cell.length_b   1.000
_cell.length_c   1.000
_cell.angle_alpha   90.00
_cell.angle_beta   90.00
_cell.angle_gamma   90.00
#
_symmetry.space_group_name_H-M   'P 1'
#
loop_
_entity.id
_entity.type
_entity.pdbx_description
1 polymer ?
#
loop_
_entity_poly.entity_id
_entity_poly.type
_entity_poly.pdbx_seq_one_letter_code
_entity_poly.pdbx_strand_id
1 'polypeptide(L)'
;PSKKSPHVLQGRSDGNTRVIIHDPVIPSARKTDEPKDIKPGDYIVAQICGANSNTLTGIPLYHSTISAFARQQANSNRQRAQYS
;
A
#
# COMPACT_ATOMS: atom_id res chain seq x y z
N PRO A 1 -19.98 11.38 15.14
CA PRO A 1 -20.07 10.47 13.97
C PRO A 1 -19.05 10.87 12.88
N SER A 2 -17.98 10.10 12.71
CA SER A 2 -16.92 10.41 11.73
C SER A 2 -17.46 10.22 10.30
N LYS A 3 -17.42 11.27 9.48
CA LYS A 3 -17.66 11.21 8.03
C LYS A 3 -16.56 10.34 7.41
N LYS A 4 -16.79 9.04 7.30
CA LYS A 4 -15.97 8.17 6.45
C LYS A 4 -16.38 8.47 5.01
N SER A 5 -15.55 9.22 4.28
CA SER A 5 -15.74 9.36 2.84
C SER A 5 -15.55 7.98 2.21
N PRO A 6 -16.51 7.47 1.41
CA PRO A 6 -16.42 6.11 0.85
C PRO A 6 -15.22 5.91 -0.09
N HIS A 7 -14.61 7.02 -0.56
CA HIS A 7 -13.49 7.02 -1.49
C HIS A 7 -12.11 7.15 -0.83
N VAL A 8 -12.04 7.15 0.51
CA VAL A 8 -10.78 7.35 1.24
C VAL A 8 -10.65 6.32 2.36
N LEU A 9 -9.63 5.48 2.25
CA LEU A 9 -9.20 4.59 3.31
C LEU A 9 -8.19 5.32 4.19
N GLN A 10 -8.34 5.21 5.50
CA GLN A 10 -7.42 5.83 6.44
C GLN A 10 -7.19 4.97 7.67
N GLY A 11 -5.95 4.98 8.15
CA GLY A 11 -5.52 4.22 9.31
C GLY A 11 -4.29 4.84 9.97
N ARG A 12 -3.69 4.11 10.90
CA ARG A 12 -2.43 4.49 11.54
C ARG A 12 -1.45 3.33 11.44
N SER A 13 -0.18 3.63 11.19
CA SER A 13 0.91 2.66 11.26
C SER A 13 1.43 2.52 12.70
N ASP A 14 2.26 1.51 12.90
CA ASP A 14 3.16 1.43 14.06
C ASP A 14 4.06 2.67 14.05
N GLY A 15 4.10 3.43 15.15
CA GLY A 15 4.71 4.77 15.19
C GLY A 15 3.71 5.92 15.06
N ASN A 16 2.40 5.64 15.07
CA ASN A 16 1.34 6.65 15.15
C ASN A 16 1.24 7.57 13.91
N THR A 17 1.87 7.21 12.79
CA THR A 17 1.76 7.94 11.53
C THR A 17 0.41 7.66 10.88
N ARG A 18 -0.33 8.71 10.49
CA ARG A 18 -1.59 8.59 9.77
C ARG A 18 -1.30 8.18 8.33
N VAL A 19 -1.97 7.13 7.84
CA VAL A 19 -1.91 6.71 6.43
C VAL A 19 -3.25 7.01 5.78
N ILE A 20 -3.22 7.68 4.64
CA ILE A 20 -4.39 8.03 3.84
C ILE A 20 -4.20 7.48 2.43
N ILE A 21 -5.16 6.68 1.97
CA ILE A 21 -5.17 6.05 0.66
C ILE A 21 -6.46 6.42 -0.05
N HIS A 22 -6.32 6.95 -1.26
CA HIS A 22 -7.43 7.32 -2.12
C HIS A 22 -7.80 6.14 -3.01
N ASP A 23 -9.07 5.99 -3.35
CA ASP A 23 -9.60 4.98 -4.28
C ASP A 23 -9.60 3.52 -3.75
N PRO A 24 -10.78 2.91 -3.55
CA PRO A 24 -10.86 1.54 -3.06
C PRO A 24 -10.72 0.47 -4.15
N VAL A 25 -10.71 0.79 -5.46
CA VAL A 25 -10.70 -0.23 -6.52
C VAL A 25 -9.35 -0.25 -7.22
N ILE A 26 -8.62 -1.35 -7.07
CA ILE A 26 -7.30 -1.53 -7.69
C ILE A 26 -7.17 -2.93 -8.31
N PRO A 27 -6.20 -3.14 -9.21
CA PRO A 27 -5.92 -4.46 -9.75
C PRO A 27 -5.64 -5.54 -8.70
N SER A 28 -6.12 -6.76 -8.94
CA SER A 28 -5.99 -7.92 -8.04
C SER A 28 -4.55 -8.42 -7.87
N ALA A 29 -3.64 -8.05 -8.76
CA ALA A 29 -2.21 -8.31 -8.66
C ALA A 29 -1.42 -7.37 -9.60
N ARG A 30 -0.09 -7.31 -9.44
CA ARG A 30 0.82 -6.44 -10.23
C ARG A 30 0.70 -6.60 -11.76
N LYS A 31 0.33 -7.79 -12.26
CA LYS A 31 0.33 -8.13 -13.69
C LYS A 31 -1.07 -8.51 -14.20
N THR A 32 -2.11 -8.25 -13.41
CA THR A 32 -3.50 -8.46 -13.80
C THR A 32 -4.19 -7.11 -13.85
N ASP A 33 -5.23 -6.99 -14.65
CA ASP A 33 -6.07 -5.78 -14.70
C ASP A 33 -7.48 -6.06 -14.12
N GLU A 34 -7.63 -7.20 -13.46
CA GLU A 34 -8.88 -7.58 -12.80
C GLU A 34 -9.12 -6.64 -11.61
N PRO A 35 -10.18 -5.82 -11.62
CA PRO A 35 -10.44 -4.87 -10.56
C PRO A 35 -10.94 -5.59 -9.31
N LYS A 36 -10.41 -5.21 -8.15
CA LYS A 36 -10.82 -5.75 -6.85
C LYS A 36 -10.88 -4.64 -5.80
N ASP A 37 -12.00 -4.57 -5.11
CA ASP A 37 -12.16 -3.69 -3.95
C ASP A 37 -11.18 -4.04 -2.83
N ILE A 38 -10.64 -3.02 -2.18
CA ILE A 38 -9.84 -3.15 -0.96
C ILE A 38 -10.78 -3.43 0.22
N LYS A 39 -10.60 -4.58 0.86
CA LYS A 39 -11.36 -4.99 2.04
C LYS A 39 -10.45 -5.12 3.27
N PRO A 40 -11.00 -5.02 4.50
CA PRO A 40 -10.23 -5.31 5.70
C PRO A 40 -9.59 -6.71 5.63
N GLY A 41 -8.28 -6.78 5.87
CA GLY A 41 -7.49 -8.02 5.76
C GLY A 41 -6.73 -8.18 4.45
N ASP A 42 -7.05 -7.40 3.41
CA ASP A 42 -6.25 -7.36 2.19
C ASP A 42 -4.89 -6.69 2.43
N TYR A 43 -3.86 -7.19 1.74
CA TYR A 43 -2.57 -6.52 1.64
C TYR A 43 -2.50 -5.83 0.29
N ILE A 44 -2.02 -4.59 0.27
CA ILE A 44 -1.90 -3.79 -0.96
C ILE A 44 -0.51 -3.18 -1.06
N VAL A 45 -0.10 -2.85 -2.28
CA VAL A 45 1.06 -1.99 -2.53
C VAL A 45 0.53 -0.59 -2.84
N ALA A 46 1.05 0.42 -2.15
CA ALA A 46 0.73 1.81 -2.41
C ALA A 46 2.01 2.61 -2.71
N GLN A 47 1.91 3.55 -3.64
CA GLN A 47 2.93 4.56 -3.87
C GLN A 47 2.69 5.73 -2.93
N ILE A 48 3.71 6.11 -2.15
CA ILE A 48 3.64 7.32 -1.33
C ILE A 48 3.83 8.53 -2.25
N CYS A 49 2.84 9.41 -2.28
CA CYS A 49 2.82 10.62 -3.09
C CYS A 49 2.96 11.90 -2.25
N GLY A 50 2.81 11.79 -0.93
CA GLY A 50 3.06 12.88 0.00
C GLY A 50 3.42 12.35 1.39
N ALA A 51 4.30 13.08 2.06
CA ALA A 51 4.72 12.80 3.41
C ALA A 51 4.89 14.11 4.18
N ASN A 52 4.37 14.15 5.39
CA ASN A 52 4.63 15.20 6.38
C ASN A 52 4.90 14.56 7.75
N SER A 53 5.15 15.39 8.77
CA SER A 53 5.63 14.96 10.09
C SER A 53 4.79 13.87 10.77
N ASN A 54 3.50 13.70 10.40
CA ASN A 54 2.63 12.67 10.98
C ASN A 54 1.68 12.02 9.97
N THR A 55 1.82 12.27 8.67
CA THR A 55 0.88 11.79 7.65
C THR A 55 1.61 11.33 6.40
N LEU A 56 1.23 10.15 5.92
CA LEU A 56 1.56 9.63 4.60
C LEU A 56 0.30 9.61 3.76
N THR A 57 0.38 10.17 2.56
CA THR A 57 -0.65 10.07 1.53
C THR A 57 -0.14 9.19 0.40
N GLY A 58 -0.95 8.23 -0.02
CA GLY A 58 -0.56 7.30 -1.07
C GLY A 58 -1.67 6.98 -2.06
N ILE A 59 -1.24 6.54 -3.23
CA ILE A 59 -2.08 6.01 -4.30
C ILE A 59 -1.91 4.48 -4.29
N PRO A 60 -2.98 3.70 -4.14
CA PRO A 60 -2.90 2.25 -4.16
C PRO A 60 -2.66 1.78 -5.60
N LEU A 61 -1.84 0.74 -5.75
CA LEU A 61 -1.41 0.25 -7.06
C LEU A 61 -2.02 -1.11 -7.41
N TYR A 62 -1.95 -2.07 -6.49
CA TYR A 62 -2.49 -3.43 -6.67
C TYR A 62 -2.52 -4.21 -5.34
N HIS A 63 -3.31 -5.28 -5.29
CA HIS A 63 -3.34 -6.24 -4.18
C HIS A 63 -2.08 -7.12 -4.17
N SER A 64 -1.64 -7.50 -2.97
CA SER A 64 -0.44 -8.27 -2.73
C SER A 64 -0.67 -9.26 -1.58
N THR A 65 0.40 -9.93 -1.16
CA THR A 65 0.43 -10.79 0.03
C THR A 65 1.71 -10.53 0.80
N ILE A 66 1.74 -10.90 2.09
CA ILE A 66 2.97 -10.88 2.90
C ILE A 66 4.10 -11.65 2.18
N SER A 67 3.80 -12.83 1.63
CA SER A 67 4.78 -13.66 0.94
C SER A 67 5.29 -13.05 -0.37
N ALA A 68 4.44 -12.33 -1.12
CA ALA A 68 4.86 -11.58 -2.30
C ALA A 68 5.78 -10.43 -1.93
N PHE A 69 5.44 -9.68 -0.87
CA PHE A 69 6.26 -8.58 -0.36
C PHE A 69 7.62 -9.04 0.17
N ALA A 70 7.66 -10.10 0.98
CA ALA A 70 8.91 -10.65 1.51
C ALA A 70 9.87 -11.11 0.40
N ARG A 71 9.34 -11.75 -0.66
CA ARG A 71 10.13 -12.12 -1.84
C ARG A 71 10.68 -10.91 -2.58
N GLN A 72 9.88 -9.85 -2.73
CA GLN A 72 10.33 -8.61 -3.36
C GLN A 72 11.46 -7.95 -2.54
N GLN A 73 11.31 -7.83 -1.22
CA GLN A 73 12.38 -7.29 -0.36
C GLN A 73 13.67 -8.10 -0.45
N ALA A 74 13.59 -9.44 -0.38
CA ALA A 74 14.77 -10.29 -0.48
C ALA A 74 15.51 -10.07 -1.81
N ASN A 75 14.77 -9.93 -2.92
CA ASN A 75 15.36 -9.64 -4.22
C ASN A 75 15.98 -8.24 -4.30
N SER A 76 15.31 -7.22 -3.76
CA SER A 76 15.84 -5.85 -3.69
C SER A 76 17.12 -5.78 -2.86
N ASN A 77 17.19 -6.51 -1.74
CA ASN A 77 18.38 -6.55 -0.88
C ASN A 77 19.57 -7.22 -1.58
N ARG A 78 19.32 -8.32 -2.32
CA ARG A 78 20.37 -8.97 -3.13
C ARG A 78 20.93 -8.06 -4.20
N GLN A 79 20.08 -7.31 -4.90
CA GLN A 79 20.54 -6.34 -5.89
C GLN A 79 21.42 -5.27 -5.25
N ARG A 80 21.00 -4.69 -4.12
CA ARG A 80 21.81 -3.67 -3.42
C ARG A 80 23.17 -4.20 -2.95
N ALA A 81 23.24 -5.46 -2.53
CA ALA A 81 24.50 -6.09 -2.12
C ALA A 81 25.44 -6.43 -3.30
N GLN A 82 24.92 -6.59 -4.52
CA GLN A 82 25.73 -6.86 -5.72
C GLN A 82 26.34 -5.60 -6.34
N TYR A 83 25.84 -4.41 -5.99
CA TYR A 83 26.31 -3.11 -6.49
C TYR A 83 26.99 -2.26 -5.41
N SER A 84 27.34 -2.86 -4.27
CA SER A 84 28.09 -2.22 -3.17
C SER A 84 29.44 -2.89 -3.01
#